data_AF-A0A7H0H6R7-F1
#
_entry.id   AF-A0A7H0H6R7-F1
#
_cell.length_a   1.000
_cell.length_b   1.000
_cell.length_c   1.000
_cell.angle_alpha   90.00
_cell.angle_beta   90.00
_cell.angle_gamma   90.00
#
_symmetry.space_group_name_H-M   'P 1'
#
loop_
_entity.id
_entity.type
_entity.pdbx_description
1 polymer ?
#
loop_
_entity_poly.entity_id
_entity_poly.type
_entity_poly.pdbx_seq_one_letter_code
_entity_poly.pdbx_strand_id
1 'polypeptide(L)'
;MTFPLWNPLPAGVVLSELVGACLLLLPTSPGVRAVVVSVQFPTEGGYPVSFAWVDALDARGVLTLADGDAHDRLTRLKIGAAFDVIVIPPIAWRTQGERLRFSTALMVLGGLTAGAIPLATGTPVGAALAIPTAAAAAATLWWVLRRRAPTRIPLPGEHHLDGATLVDYAVARIGGERPEVMSGADQRARITRRIDAVRAEYGRLASDIVYRIESPALFDAAVPTTNAFEVALARYATEGSGLEVDDLDALAADLEIRFSVAKDHAETVGMGHLPEAARADARRAVKAATLAAGAATDGERQAAMDQVIRILDSLALYYLPAPEQVRGKLTSSAETPATPAGDG
;
A
#
# COMPACT_ATOMS: atom_id res chain seq x y z
N MET A 1 -23.27 -29.81 6.88
CA MET A 1 -23.36 -29.04 8.15
C MET A 1 -22.97 -27.61 7.85
N THR A 2 -23.61 -26.61 8.46
CA THR A 2 -23.24 -25.20 8.27
C THR A 2 -22.39 -24.79 9.46
N PHE A 3 -21.09 -24.61 9.25
CA PHE A 3 -20.21 -24.11 10.29
C PHE A 3 -20.38 -22.60 10.45
N PRO A 4 -20.42 -22.07 11.67
CA PRO A 4 -20.55 -20.64 11.87
C PRO A 4 -19.27 -19.94 11.38
N LEU A 5 -19.44 -18.96 10.49
CA LEU A 5 -18.34 -18.20 9.92
C LEU A 5 -17.56 -17.46 11.00
N TRP A 6 -16.25 -17.32 10.80
CA TRP A 6 -15.28 -16.66 11.67
C TRP A 6 -15.08 -17.29 13.04
N ASN A 7 -15.46 -18.56 13.19
CA ASN A 7 -15.19 -19.34 14.39
C ASN A 7 -14.11 -20.40 14.14
N PRO A 8 -13.36 -20.79 15.19
CA PRO A 8 -12.43 -21.89 15.11
C PRO A 8 -13.18 -23.18 14.75
N LEU A 9 -12.56 -23.98 13.90
CA LEU A 9 -13.07 -25.28 13.50
C LEU A 9 -13.09 -26.21 14.74
N PRO A 10 -14.20 -26.91 15.00
CA PRO A 10 -14.25 -27.89 16.07
C PRO A 10 -13.25 -29.03 15.84
N ALA A 11 -12.66 -29.56 16.91
CA ALA A 11 -11.79 -30.73 16.82
C ALA A 11 -12.59 -31.97 16.37
N GLY A 12 -11.96 -32.85 15.59
CA GLY A 12 -12.56 -34.10 15.10
C GLY A 12 -13.39 -33.97 13.81
N VAL A 13 -13.46 -32.77 13.21
CA VAL A 13 -14.14 -32.58 11.92
C VAL A 13 -13.32 -33.21 10.79
N VAL A 14 -13.98 -34.00 9.96
CA VAL A 14 -13.36 -34.67 8.81
C VAL A 14 -13.43 -33.83 7.53
N LEU A 15 -12.48 -34.00 6.62
CA LEU A 15 -12.42 -33.24 5.36
C LEU A 15 -13.68 -33.39 4.50
N SER A 16 -14.33 -34.56 4.52
CA SER A 16 -15.59 -34.79 3.83
C SER A 16 -16.76 -33.90 4.29
N GLU A 17 -16.73 -33.43 5.54
CA GLU A 17 -17.72 -32.48 6.09
C GLU A 17 -17.44 -31.02 5.70
N LEU A 18 -16.22 -30.73 5.22
CA LEU A 18 -15.74 -29.40 4.87
C LEU A 18 -15.82 -29.12 3.36
N VAL A 19 -16.42 -30.02 2.58
CA VAL A 19 -16.58 -29.85 1.13
C VAL A 19 -17.38 -28.57 0.83
N GLY A 20 -16.76 -27.67 0.06
CA GLY A 20 -17.32 -26.36 -0.27
C GLY A 20 -17.05 -25.28 0.78
N ALA A 21 -16.48 -25.62 1.93
CA ALA A 21 -16.04 -24.64 2.93
C ALA A 21 -14.68 -24.03 2.56
N CYS A 22 -14.49 -22.78 2.96
CA CYS A 22 -13.20 -22.10 2.94
C CYS A 22 -12.70 -21.93 4.37
N LEU A 23 -11.39 -22.08 4.55
CA LEU A 23 -10.72 -22.11 5.83
C LEU A 23 -9.54 -21.13 5.79
N LEU A 24 -9.32 -20.41 6.88
CA LEU A 24 -8.13 -19.63 7.13
C LEU A 24 -7.29 -20.34 8.18
N LEU A 25 -6.04 -20.64 7.85
CA LEU A 25 -5.04 -21.16 8.78
C LEU A 25 -4.22 -19.99 9.32
N LEU A 26 -4.45 -19.63 10.58
CA LEU A 26 -3.69 -18.63 11.30
C LEU A 26 -2.55 -19.30 12.07
N PRO A 27 -1.28 -18.96 11.79
CA PRO A 27 -0.16 -19.50 12.54
C PRO A 27 -0.17 -18.95 13.96
N THR A 28 0.08 -19.83 14.93
CA THR A 28 0.25 -19.47 16.35
C THR A 28 1.64 -18.90 16.64
N SER A 29 2.60 -19.06 15.72
CA SER A 29 3.98 -18.58 15.86
C SER A 29 4.21 -17.28 15.07
N PRO A 30 4.82 -16.24 15.69
CA PRO A 30 5.11 -15.00 15.00
C PRO A 30 6.10 -15.21 13.84
N GLY A 31 5.84 -14.59 12.70
CA GLY A 31 6.69 -14.65 11.49
C GLY A 31 6.35 -15.75 10.48
N VAL A 32 5.39 -16.64 10.81
CA VAL A 32 4.84 -17.61 9.86
C VAL A 32 3.67 -16.97 9.11
N ARG A 33 3.53 -17.26 7.82
CA ARG A 33 2.50 -16.66 6.96
C ARG A 33 1.18 -17.41 7.09
N ALA A 34 0.07 -16.67 7.09
CA ALA A 34 -1.27 -17.25 7.07
C ALA A 34 -1.60 -17.84 5.69
N VAL A 35 -2.42 -18.89 5.68
CA VAL A 35 -2.80 -19.63 4.48
C VAL A 35 -4.31 -19.73 4.38
N VAL A 36 -4.84 -19.50 3.19
CA VAL A 36 -6.23 -19.72 2.85
C VAL A 36 -6.37 -21.06 2.15
N VAL A 37 -7.37 -21.84 2.56
CA VAL A 37 -7.65 -23.16 2.02
C VAL A 37 -9.12 -23.28 1.63
N SER A 38 -9.39 -23.97 0.53
CA SER A 38 -10.74 -24.33 0.11
C SER A 38 -10.77 -25.80 -0.29
N VAL A 39 -11.71 -26.53 0.32
CA VAL A 39 -11.89 -27.97 0.07
C VAL A 39 -12.93 -28.12 -1.03
N GLN A 40 -12.53 -28.78 -2.12
CA GLN A 40 -13.39 -29.03 -3.27
C GLN A 40 -14.07 -30.39 -3.20
N PHE A 41 -15.02 -30.62 -4.12
CA PHE A 41 -15.70 -31.90 -4.24
C PHE A 41 -14.72 -33.05 -4.50
N PRO A 42 -14.97 -34.23 -3.92
CA PRO A 42 -14.08 -35.38 -4.05
C PRO A 42 -13.89 -35.79 -5.52
N THR A 43 -12.69 -36.26 -5.82
CA THR A 43 -12.29 -36.88 -7.09
C THR A 43 -11.83 -38.31 -6.83
N GLU A 44 -11.58 -39.13 -7.87
CA GLU A 44 -11.21 -40.55 -7.74
C GLU A 44 -9.99 -40.82 -6.84
N GLY A 45 -9.18 -39.81 -6.50
CA GLY A 45 -8.00 -39.91 -5.62
C GLY A 45 -8.10 -39.20 -4.27
N GLY A 46 -9.27 -38.67 -3.87
CA GLY A 46 -9.47 -37.93 -2.61
C GLY A 46 -10.04 -36.52 -2.80
N TYR A 47 -9.84 -35.66 -1.81
CA TYR A 47 -10.38 -34.30 -1.77
C TYR A 47 -9.36 -33.31 -2.34
N PRO A 48 -9.63 -32.63 -3.46
CA PRO A 48 -8.78 -31.56 -3.95
C PRO A 48 -8.88 -30.37 -3.00
N VAL A 49 -7.74 -29.89 -2.54
CA VAL A 49 -7.61 -28.77 -1.64
C VAL A 49 -6.85 -27.67 -2.36
N SER A 50 -7.52 -26.56 -2.58
CA SER A 50 -6.90 -25.35 -3.12
C SER A 50 -6.34 -24.52 -1.98
N PHE A 51 -5.10 -24.08 -2.08
CA PHE A 51 -4.48 -23.27 -1.06
C PHE A 51 -3.71 -22.10 -1.66
N ALA A 52 -3.65 -20.99 -0.96
CA ALA A 52 -2.77 -19.87 -1.28
C ALA A 52 -2.34 -19.17 0.00
N TRP A 53 -1.16 -18.57 -0.03
CA TRP A 53 -0.71 -17.71 1.05
C TRP A 53 -1.51 -16.41 1.03
N VAL A 54 -1.79 -15.86 2.21
CA VAL A 54 -2.64 -14.66 2.33
C VAL A 54 -2.00 -13.43 1.66
N ASP A 55 -0.67 -13.32 1.70
CA ASP A 55 0.12 -12.30 0.98
C ASP A 55 0.21 -12.54 -0.54
N ALA A 56 -0.23 -13.70 -1.01
CA ALA A 56 -0.19 -14.11 -2.42
C ALA A 56 -1.41 -14.96 -2.81
N LEU A 57 -2.63 -14.46 -2.54
CA LEU A 57 -3.89 -15.18 -2.84
C LEU A 57 -4.03 -15.55 -4.32
N ASP A 58 -3.35 -14.82 -5.21
CA ASP A 58 -3.31 -15.07 -6.65
C ASP A 58 -2.41 -16.26 -7.04
N ALA A 59 -1.54 -16.73 -6.15
CA ALA A 59 -0.62 -17.85 -6.36
C ALA A 59 -1.21 -19.17 -5.80
N ARG A 60 -2.38 -19.56 -6.32
CA ARG A 60 -3.09 -20.77 -5.92
C ARG A 60 -2.31 -22.04 -6.25
N GLY A 61 -2.05 -22.86 -5.23
CA GLY A 61 -1.68 -24.27 -5.34
C GLY A 61 -2.89 -25.19 -5.21
N VAL A 62 -2.79 -26.40 -5.75
CA VAL A 62 -3.79 -27.45 -5.59
C VAL A 62 -3.09 -28.72 -5.14
N LEU A 63 -3.61 -29.36 -4.09
CA LEU A 63 -3.10 -30.62 -3.56
C LEU A 63 -4.27 -31.54 -3.22
N THR A 64 -4.12 -32.84 -3.48
CA THR A 64 -5.17 -33.82 -3.14
C THR A 64 -4.86 -34.43 -1.77
N LEU A 65 -5.81 -34.32 -0.85
CA LEU A 65 -5.74 -34.93 0.48
C LEU A 65 -6.70 -36.11 0.60
N ALA A 66 -6.24 -37.17 1.28
CA ALA A 66 -7.11 -38.27 1.67
C ALA A 66 -8.04 -37.85 2.80
N ASP A 67 -9.22 -38.47 2.90
CA ASP A 67 -10.16 -38.20 3.98
C ASP A 67 -9.54 -38.48 5.37
N GLY A 68 -10.10 -37.84 6.39
CA GLY A 68 -9.62 -37.90 7.77
C GLY A 68 -9.76 -36.56 8.48
N ASP A 69 -9.26 -36.51 9.72
CA ASP A 69 -9.31 -35.32 10.56
C ASP A 69 -8.65 -34.11 9.87
N ALA A 70 -9.40 -33.01 9.76
CA ALA A 70 -8.98 -31.83 9.03
C ALA A 70 -7.74 -31.18 9.63
N HIS A 71 -7.57 -31.16 10.95
CA HIS A 71 -6.39 -30.60 11.60
C HIS A 71 -5.14 -31.45 11.30
N ASP A 72 -5.23 -32.78 11.37
CA ASP A 72 -4.10 -33.68 11.00
C ASP A 72 -3.76 -33.56 9.50
N ARG A 73 -4.75 -33.43 8.63
CA ARG A 73 -4.51 -33.37 7.19
C ARG A 73 -3.97 -32.03 6.73
N LEU A 74 -4.43 -30.91 7.30
CA LEU A 74 -3.99 -29.57 6.93
C LEU A 74 -2.59 -29.25 7.45
N THR A 75 -2.15 -29.83 8.57
CA THR A 75 -0.75 -29.71 9.03
C THR A 75 0.26 -30.34 8.06
N ARG A 76 -0.17 -31.30 7.21
CA ARG A 76 0.67 -31.88 6.15
C ARG A 76 0.97 -30.96 4.98
N LEU A 77 0.34 -29.78 4.91
CA LEU A 77 0.68 -28.73 3.94
C LEU A 77 2.11 -28.15 4.15
N LYS A 78 2.93 -28.73 5.04
CA LYS A 78 4.32 -28.34 5.35
C LYS A 78 4.47 -26.87 5.74
N ILE A 79 3.46 -26.32 6.39
CA ILE A 79 3.40 -24.90 6.76
C ILE A 79 4.26 -24.60 8.02
N GLY A 80 4.88 -25.62 8.63
CA GLY A 80 6.00 -25.44 9.58
C GLY A 80 5.65 -24.95 10.99
N ALA A 81 4.36 -24.79 11.32
CA ALA A 81 3.90 -24.34 12.64
C ALA A 81 2.57 -24.99 13.04
N ALA A 82 2.13 -24.74 14.28
CA ALA A 82 0.75 -25.02 14.70
C ALA A 82 -0.18 -23.91 14.20
N PHE A 83 -1.35 -24.29 13.68
CA PHE A 83 -2.33 -23.36 13.10
C PHE A 83 -3.67 -23.47 13.81
N ASP A 84 -4.29 -22.33 14.05
CA ASP A 84 -5.71 -22.23 14.33
C ASP A 84 -6.45 -22.21 13.00
N VAL A 85 -7.44 -23.10 12.85
CA VAL A 85 -8.24 -23.24 11.64
C VAL A 85 -9.55 -22.50 11.84
N ILE A 86 -9.84 -21.51 11.02
CA ILE A 86 -11.03 -20.68 11.11
C ILE A 86 -11.87 -20.87 9.86
N VAL A 87 -13.17 -21.02 10.02
CA VAL A 87 -14.09 -21.09 8.87
C VAL A 87 -14.34 -19.69 8.33
N ILE A 88 -14.15 -19.49 7.03
CA ILE A 88 -14.34 -18.19 6.36
C ILE A 88 -15.38 -18.30 5.23
N PRO A 89 -15.94 -17.16 4.77
CA PRO A 89 -16.87 -17.14 3.66
C PRO A 89 -16.27 -17.78 2.39
N PRO A 90 -17.12 -18.32 1.49
CA PRO A 90 -16.65 -18.97 0.27
C PRO A 90 -15.84 -18.00 -0.58
N ILE A 91 -14.70 -18.47 -1.08
CA ILE A 91 -13.77 -17.67 -1.87
C ILE A 91 -13.94 -17.98 -3.34
N ALA A 92 -14.17 -16.94 -4.13
CA ALA A 92 -14.07 -17.01 -5.58
C ALA A 92 -12.60 -16.97 -5.97
N TRP A 93 -11.96 -18.13 -5.99
CA TRP A 93 -10.59 -18.30 -6.48
C TRP A 93 -10.47 -17.78 -7.90
N ARG A 94 -9.38 -17.09 -8.20
CA ARG A 94 -8.99 -16.82 -9.57
C ARG A 94 -8.98 -18.13 -10.37
N THR A 95 -9.88 -18.25 -11.34
CA THR A 95 -9.96 -19.43 -12.20
C THR A 95 -8.76 -19.45 -13.13
N GLN A 96 -7.87 -20.42 -12.92
CA GLN A 96 -6.82 -20.74 -13.89
C GLN A 96 -7.48 -21.48 -15.06
N GLY A 97 -7.97 -20.72 -16.04
CA GLY A 97 -8.29 -21.21 -17.38
C GLY A 97 -9.38 -22.28 -17.47
N GLU A 98 -10.64 -21.89 -17.25
CA GLU A 98 -11.70 -22.52 -18.06
C GLU A 98 -11.51 -22.05 -19.50
N ARG A 99 -11.01 -23.00 -20.31
CA ARG A 99 -10.83 -22.98 -21.77
C ARG A 99 -11.40 -21.75 -22.48
N LEU A 100 -10.48 -20.94 -22.99
CA LEU A 100 -10.64 -19.93 -24.05
C LEU A 100 -11.27 -20.52 -25.34
N ARG A 101 -12.52 -20.98 -25.30
CA ARG A 101 -13.31 -21.31 -26.49
C ARG A 101 -14.16 -20.13 -26.96
N PHE A 102 -14.42 -19.15 -26.09
CA PHE A 102 -15.27 -17.99 -26.42
C PHE A 102 -14.51 -16.70 -26.77
N SER A 103 -13.20 -16.60 -26.48
CA SER A 103 -12.46 -15.34 -26.64
C SER A 103 -11.82 -15.13 -28.02
N THR A 104 -11.59 -16.18 -28.81
CA THR A 104 -11.02 -16.02 -30.16
C THR A 104 -12.01 -15.34 -31.09
N ALA A 105 -13.31 -15.63 -30.96
CA ALA A 105 -14.36 -15.00 -31.77
C ALA A 105 -14.46 -13.48 -31.51
N LEU A 106 -14.39 -13.04 -30.24
CA LEU A 106 -14.44 -11.62 -29.87
C LEU A 106 -13.17 -10.85 -30.26
N MET A 107 -11.99 -11.47 -30.20
CA MET A 107 -10.74 -10.85 -30.69
C MET A 107 -10.72 -10.69 -32.21
N VAL A 108 -11.24 -11.68 -32.95
CA VAL A 108 -11.37 -11.59 -34.42
C VAL A 108 -12.38 -10.51 -34.80
N LEU A 109 -13.49 -10.39 -34.08
CA LEU A 109 -14.51 -9.37 -34.35
C LEU A 109 -14.02 -7.94 -34.08
N GLY A 110 -13.30 -7.72 -32.97
CA GLY A 110 -12.75 -6.40 -32.61
C GLY A 110 -11.58 -5.95 -33.51
N GLY A 111 -10.75 -6.89 -33.97
CA GLY A 111 -9.68 -6.60 -34.93
C GLY A 111 -10.22 -6.22 -36.32
N LEU A 112 -11.28 -6.89 -36.77
CA LEU A 112 -11.91 -6.63 -38.07
C LEU A 112 -12.65 -5.28 -38.12
N THR A 113 -13.31 -4.86 -37.04
CA THR A 113 -14.02 -3.58 -37.00
C THR A 113 -13.07 -2.37 -36.91
N ALA A 114 -11.96 -2.47 -36.17
CA ALA A 114 -11.00 -1.38 -36.03
C ALA A 114 -10.11 -1.18 -37.28
N GLY A 115 -9.79 -2.26 -38.01
CA GLY A 115 -9.03 -2.19 -39.28
C GLY A 115 -9.85 -1.64 -40.46
N ALA A 116 -11.18 -1.79 -40.43
CA ALA A 116 -12.06 -1.30 -41.50
C ALA A 116 -12.21 0.22 -41.55
N ILE A 117 -12.12 0.89 -40.39
CA ILE A 117 -12.29 2.35 -40.26
C ILE A 117 -11.26 3.15 -41.10
N PRO A 118 -9.95 2.88 -41.03
CA PRO A 118 -8.99 3.59 -41.86
C PRO A 118 -8.99 3.16 -43.33
N LEU A 119 -9.39 1.92 -43.66
CA LEU A 119 -9.60 1.46 -45.05
C LEU A 119 -10.74 2.20 -45.76
N ALA A 120 -11.79 2.59 -45.03
CA ALA A 120 -12.93 3.34 -45.58
C ALA A 120 -12.57 4.77 -46.04
N THR A 121 -11.41 5.30 -45.63
CA THR A 121 -10.96 6.64 -46.05
C THR A 121 -10.34 6.67 -47.46
N GLY A 122 -10.08 5.51 -48.07
CA GLY A 122 -9.61 5.39 -49.47
C GLY A 122 -8.22 5.98 -49.75
N THR A 123 -7.49 6.44 -48.72
CA THR A 123 -6.16 7.02 -48.87
C THR A 123 -5.06 5.97 -48.66
N PRO A 124 -3.92 6.08 -49.36
CA PRO A 124 -2.77 5.18 -49.13
C PRO A 124 -2.25 5.26 -47.68
N VAL A 125 -2.47 6.40 -47.01
CA VAL A 125 -2.18 6.59 -45.58
C VAL A 125 -3.12 5.78 -44.69
N GLY A 126 -4.42 5.71 -45.03
CA GLY A 126 -5.39 4.88 -44.33
C GLY A 126 -5.08 3.38 -44.41
N ALA A 127 -4.62 2.90 -45.56
CA ALA A 127 -4.21 1.50 -45.73
C ALA A 127 -2.96 1.14 -44.89
N ALA A 128 -2.00 2.06 -44.77
CA ALA A 128 -0.79 1.85 -43.97
C ALA A 128 -1.08 1.82 -42.46
N LEU A 129 -2.13 2.51 -42.00
CA LEU A 129 -2.50 2.61 -40.58
C LEU A 129 -3.48 1.53 -40.12
N ALA A 130 -4.10 0.78 -41.02
CA ALA A 130 -5.10 -0.25 -40.68
C ALA A 130 -4.54 -1.41 -39.83
N ILE A 131 -3.30 -1.83 -40.13
CA ILE A 131 -2.62 -2.91 -39.40
C ILE A 131 -2.23 -2.47 -37.98
N PRO A 132 -1.57 -1.31 -37.76
CA PRO A 132 -1.22 -0.88 -36.40
C PRO A 132 -2.44 -0.51 -35.55
N THR A 133 -3.52 0.03 -36.11
CA THR A 133 -4.75 0.32 -35.33
C THR A 133 -5.46 -0.96 -34.90
N ALA A 134 -5.55 -1.97 -35.79
CA ALA A 134 -6.10 -3.27 -35.43
C ALA A 134 -5.24 -3.99 -34.38
N ALA A 135 -3.91 -3.91 -34.49
CA ALA A 135 -2.99 -4.45 -33.50
C ALA A 135 -3.11 -3.74 -32.14
N ALA A 136 -3.25 -2.41 -32.12
CA ALA A 136 -3.45 -1.63 -30.90
C ALA A 136 -4.82 -1.90 -30.25
N ALA A 137 -5.87 -2.07 -31.05
CA ALA A 137 -7.20 -2.45 -30.56
C ALA A 137 -7.20 -3.88 -30.00
N ALA A 138 -6.53 -4.82 -30.66
CA ALA A 138 -6.36 -6.18 -30.17
C ALA A 138 -5.51 -6.22 -28.89
N ALA A 139 -4.46 -5.40 -28.79
CA ALA A 139 -3.61 -5.30 -27.60
C ALA A 139 -4.32 -4.64 -26.42
N THR A 140 -5.13 -3.60 -26.65
CA THR A 140 -5.94 -2.96 -25.60
C THR A 140 -7.07 -3.88 -25.16
N LEU A 141 -7.75 -4.56 -26.09
CA LEU A 141 -8.76 -5.58 -25.75
C LEU A 141 -8.11 -6.76 -25.01
N TRP A 142 -6.92 -7.21 -25.42
CA TRP A 142 -6.14 -8.21 -24.68
C TRP A 142 -5.72 -7.71 -23.30
N TRP A 143 -5.30 -6.46 -23.15
CA TRP A 143 -4.95 -5.85 -21.85
C TRP A 143 -6.17 -5.71 -20.94
N VAL A 144 -7.32 -5.31 -21.47
CA VAL A 144 -8.60 -5.22 -20.74
C VAL A 144 -9.13 -6.60 -20.38
N LEU A 145 -9.08 -7.58 -21.29
CA LEU A 145 -9.45 -8.97 -21.00
C LEU A 145 -8.44 -9.67 -20.08
N ARG A 146 -7.19 -9.21 -20.08
CA ARG A 146 -6.13 -9.65 -19.16
C ARG A 146 -6.12 -8.86 -17.85
N ARG A 147 -7.02 -7.87 -17.65
CA ARG A 147 -7.42 -7.41 -16.32
C ARG A 147 -8.13 -8.57 -15.62
N ARG A 148 -7.30 -9.44 -15.09
CA ARG A 148 -7.65 -10.60 -14.31
C ARG A 148 -8.48 -10.13 -13.13
N ALA A 149 -9.70 -10.64 -12.98
CA ALA A 149 -10.43 -10.47 -11.74
C ALA A 149 -9.57 -11.07 -10.60
N PRO A 150 -9.20 -10.29 -9.57
CA PRO A 150 -8.47 -10.82 -8.43
C PRO A 150 -9.34 -11.86 -7.71
N THR A 151 -8.71 -12.75 -6.93
CA THR A 151 -9.45 -13.63 -6.02
C THR A 151 -10.33 -12.78 -5.09
N ARG A 152 -11.63 -13.06 -5.02
CA ARG A 152 -12.59 -12.28 -4.24
C ARG A 152 -13.23 -13.15 -3.16
N ILE A 153 -13.39 -12.59 -1.96
CA ILE A 153 -14.18 -13.18 -0.88
C ILE A 153 -15.49 -12.40 -0.81
N PRO A 154 -16.59 -12.87 -1.45
CA PRO A 154 -17.88 -12.20 -1.36
C PRO A 154 -18.40 -12.24 0.09
N LEU A 155 -18.42 -11.10 0.76
CA LEU A 155 -19.22 -10.87 1.96
C LEU A 155 -20.56 -10.22 1.58
N PRO A 156 -21.62 -10.40 2.39
CA PRO A 156 -22.83 -9.58 2.28
C PRO A 156 -22.52 -8.12 2.66
N GLY A 157 -22.82 -7.17 1.78
CA GLY A 157 -22.41 -5.76 1.89
C GLY A 157 -21.20 -5.45 1.01
N GLU A 158 -21.03 -4.22 0.56
CA GLU A 158 -19.99 -3.78 -0.41
C GLU A 158 -18.53 -3.93 0.06
N HIS A 159 -18.27 -4.71 1.11
CA HIS A 159 -16.94 -4.94 1.67
C HIS A 159 -16.18 -6.02 0.89
N HIS A 160 -15.13 -5.60 0.21
CA HIS A 160 -14.19 -6.48 -0.48
C HIS A 160 -13.07 -6.86 0.51
N LEU A 161 -13.06 -8.11 1.00
CA LEU A 161 -11.90 -8.64 1.72
C LEU A 161 -10.86 -9.17 0.73
N ASP A 162 -9.61 -8.75 0.91
CA ASP A 162 -8.46 -9.17 0.14
C ASP A 162 -7.35 -9.75 1.04
N GLY A 163 -6.25 -10.18 0.43
CA GLY A 163 -5.14 -10.78 1.17
C GLY A 163 -4.51 -9.86 2.22
N ALA A 164 -4.50 -8.55 1.99
CA ALA A 164 -3.92 -7.60 2.92
C ALA A 164 -4.80 -7.37 4.16
N THR A 165 -6.13 -7.51 4.01
CA THR A 165 -7.12 -7.17 5.04
C THR A 165 -7.73 -8.38 5.75
N LEU A 166 -7.61 -9.58 5.18
CA LEU A 166 -8.26 -10.79 5.69
C LEU A 166 -7.77 -11.21 7.08
N VAL A 167 -6.46 -11.13 7.35
CA VAL A 167 -5.90 -11.53 8.66
C VAL A 167 -6.36 -10.59 9.76
N ASP A 168 -6.22 -9.29 9.54
CA ASP A 168 -6.62 -8.25 10.49
C ASP A 168 -8.12 -8.35 10.80
N TYR A 169 -8.93 -8.57 9.76
CA TYR A 169 -10.36 -8.78 9.90
C TYR A 169 -10.70 -10.03 10.73
N ALA A 170 -10.03 -11.16 10.46
CA ALA A 170 -10.24 -12.40 11.19
C ALA A 170 -9.83 -12.27 12.67
N VAL A 171 -8.70 -11.63 12.96
CA VAL A 171 -8.22 -11.38 14.32
C VAL A 171 -9.18 -10.47 15.08
N ALA A 172 -9.63 -9.37 14.47
CA ALA A 172 -10.63 -8.48 15.05
C ALA A 172 -11.94 -9.22 15.40
N ARG A 173 -12.39 -10.11 14.51
CA ARG A 173 -13.61 -10.89 14.71
C ARG A 173 -13.49 -11.92 15.84
N ILE A 174 -12.36 -12.61 15.95
CA ILE A 174 -12.07 -13.52 17.08
C ILE A 174 -12.03 -12.75 18.40
N GLY A 175 -11.49 -11.51 18.37
CA GLY A 175 -11.51 -10.59 19.51
C GLY A 175 -12.89 -10.07 19.92
N GLY A 176 -13.95 -10.43 19.17
CA GLY A 176 -15.33 -10.00 19.43
C GLY A 176 -15.71 -8.68 18.76
N GLU A 177 -14.80 -8.07 17.98
CA GLU A 177 -15.09 -6.87 17.20
C GLU A 177 -15.94 -7.23 15.98
N ARG A 178 -16.81 -6.31 15.54
CA ARG A 178 -17.66 -6.48 14.35
C ARG A 178 -17.25 -5.52 13.24
N PRO A 179 -16.16 -5.79 12.50
CA PRO A 179 -15.66 -4.92 11.44
C PRO A 179 -16.61 -4.75 10.24
N GLU A 180 -17.64 -5.61 10.11
CA GLU A 180 -18.78 -5.49 9.17
C GLU A 180 -19.62 -4.22 9.37
N VAL A 181 -19.41 -3.49 10.47
CA VAL A 181 -20.22 -2.33 10.87
C VAL A 181 -19.49 -1.01 10.64
N MET A 182 -18.29 -1.01 10.04
CA MET A 182 -17.66 0.25 9.65
C MET A 182 -18.46 0.85 8.50
N SER A 183 -19.16 1.95 8.78
CA SER A 183 -19.85 2.71 7.76
C SER A 183 -18.86 3.21 6.72
N GLY A 184 -19.32 3.53 5.50
CA GLY A 184 -18.46 4.17 4.49
C GLY A 184 -17.79 5.45 5.03
N ALA A 185 -18.42 6.13 6.00
CA ALA A 185 -17.83 7.26 6.72
C ALA A 185 -16.67 6.85 7.64
N ASP A 186 -16.77 5.73 8.36
CA ASP A 186 -15.69 5.23 9.22
C ASP A 186 -14.50 4.74 8.38
N GLN A 187 -14.76 4.08 7.25
CA GLN A 187 -13.72 3.64 6.32
C GLN A 187 -13.00 4.85 5.72
N ARG A 188 -13.75 5.85 5.26
CA ARG A 188 -13.19 7.13 4.80
C ARG A 188 -12.34 7.79 5.87
N ALA A 189 -12.84 7.90 7.10
CA ALA A 189 -12.10 8.49 8.21
C ALA A 189 -10.80 7.73 8.53
N ARG A 190 -10.78 6.40 8.40
CA ARG A 190 -9.56 5.60 8.53
C ARG A 190 -8.56 5.90 7.42
N ILE A 191 -9.00 5.97 6.17
CA ILE A 191 -8.13 6.27 5.01
C ILE A 191 -7.57 7.69 5.12
N THR A 192 -8.41 8.67 5.48
CA THR A 192 -7.98 10.05 5.72
C THR A 192 -6.90 10.12 6.81
N ARG A 193 -7.04 9.37 7.92
CA ARG A 193 -6.01 9.29 8.97
C ARG A 193 -4.67 8.78 8.46
N ARG A 194 -4.64 7.84 7.51
CA ARG A 194 -3.39 7.35 6.90
C ARG A 194 -2.69 8.44 6.09
N ILE A 195 -3.46 9.14 5.25
CA ILE A 195 -2.94 10.26 4.45
C ILE A 195 -2.44 11.38 5.37
N ASP A 196 -3.19 11.71 6.42
CA ASP A 196 -2.79 12.71 7.40
C ASP A 196 -1.53 12.30 8.18
N ALA A 197 -1.34 11.01 8.46
CA ALA A 197 -0.09 10.52 9.06
C ALA A 197 1.12 10.76 8.15
N VAL A 198 1.00 10.50 6.84
CA VAL A 198 2.08 10.81 5.88
C VAL A 198 2.34 12.32 5.81
N ARG A 199 1.29 13.14 5.76
CA ARG A 199 1.42 14.61 5.75
C ARG A 199 2.08 15.13 7.03
N ALA A 200 1.71 14.57 8.18
CA ALA A 200 2.29 14.92 9.47
C ALA A 200 3.77 14.54 9.54
N GLU A 201 4.14 13.35 9.06
CA GLU A 201 5.54 12.91 9.02
C GLU A 201 6.36 13.77 8.04
N TYR A 202 5.86 14.04 6.84
CA TYR A 202 6.52 14.94 5.89
C TYR A 202 6.69 16.35 6.48
N GLY A 203 5.65 16.89 7.13
CA GLY A 203 5.71 18.18 7.82
C GLY A 203 6.70 18.20 8.98
N ARG A 204 6.81 17.10 9.74
CA ARG A 204 7.79 16.93 10.83
C ARG A 204 9.21 16.94 10.26
N LEU A 205 9.48 16.18 9.19
CA LEU A 205 10.78 16.15 8.52
C LEU A 205 11.13 17.51 7.89
N ALA A 206 10.16 18.20 7.28
CA ALA A 206 10.35 19.55 6.75
C ALA A 206 10.65 20.59 7.85
N SER A 207 10.20 20.31 9.07
CA SER A 207 10.48 21.12 10.24
C SER A 207 11.81 20.80 10.91
N ASP A 208 12.37 19.63 10.67
CA ASP A 208 13.65 19.23 11.22
C ASP A 208 14.77 19.83 10.37
N ILE A 209 15.41 20.89 10.90
CA ILE A 209 16.46 21.63 10.19
C ILE A 209 17.66 20.71 9.91
N VAL A 210 18.00 19.82 10.85
CA VAL A 210 19.11 18.89 10.67
C VAL A 210 18.78 17.94 9.51
N TYR A 211 17.61 17.31 9.55
CA TYR A 211 17.17 16.41 8.50
C TYR A 211 17.10 17.08 7.12
N ARG A 212 16.60 18.32 7.03
CA ARG A 212 16.57 19.08 5.77
C ARG A 212 17.94 19.34 5.16
N ILE A 213 18.97 19.51 5.98
CA ILE A 213 20.34 19.73 5.50
C ILE A 213 21.02 18.39 5.15
N GLU A 214 20.73 17.33 5.91
CA GLU A 214 21.29 15.99 5.70
C GLU A 214 20.69 15.28 4.48
N SER A 215 19.38 15.43 4.25
CA SER A 215 18.61 14.77 3.19
C SER A 215 17.82 15.79 2.33
N PRO A 216 18.51 16.75 1.67
CA PRO A 216 17.85 17.87 0.98
C PRO A 216 17.03 17.44 -0.24
N ALA A 217 17.32 16.29 -0.85
CA ALA A 217 16.60 15.78 -2.01
C ALA A 217 15.11 15.52 -1.75
N LEU A 218 14.70 15.26 -0.50
CA LEU A 218 13.28 15.08 -0.15
C LEU A 218 12.46 16.37 -0.30
N PHE A 219 13.13 17.52 -0.34
CA PHE A 219 12.50 18.85 -0.37
C PHE A 219 12.77 19.58 -1.69
N ASP A 220 13.31 18.87 -2.68
CA ASP A 220 13.59 19.40 -4.00
C ASP A 220 12.63 18.79 -5.03
N ALA A 221 11.69 19.62 -5.50
CA ALA A 221 10.72 19.24 -6.52
C ALA A 221 11.36 18.88 -7.88
N ALA A 222 12.65 19.17 -8.10
CA ALA A 222 13.39 18.73 -9.28
C ALA A 222 13.77 17.24 -9.23
N VAL A 223 13.76 16.63 -8.05
CA VAL A 223 14.06 15.20 -7.89
C VAL A 223 12.84 14.38 -8.30
N PRO A 224 12.94 13.41 -9.24
CA PRO A 224 11.79 12.69 -9.78
C PRO A 224 10.93 11.98 -8.73
N THR A 225 11.55 11.36 -7.72
CA THR A 225 10.83 10.64 -6.65
C THR A 225 10.06 11.61 -5.75
N THR A 226 10.66 12.75 -5.40
CA THR A 226 10.02 13.82 -4.62
C THR A 226 8.90 14.48 -5.40
N ASN A 227 9.12 14.79 -6.69
CA ASN A 227 8.09 15.34 -7.57
C ASN A 227 6.86 14.43 -7.66
N ALA A 228 7.07 13.12 -7.83
CA ALA A 228 5.97 12.16 -7.88
C ALA A 228 5.15 12.13 -6.58
N PHE A 229 5.81 12.25 -5.43
CA PHE A 229 5.16 12.36 -4.13
C PHE A 229 4.37 13.68 -3.99
N GLU A 230 4.96 14.82 -4.34
CA GLU A 230 4.29 16.12 -4.26
C GLU A 230 3.09 16.23 -5.21
N VAL A 231 3.17 15.64 -6.41
CA VAL A 231 2.04 15.53 -7.33
C VAL A 231 0.90 14.68 -6.73
N ALA A 232 1.23 13.59 -6.03
CA ALA A 232 0.24 12.78 -5.32
C ALA A 232 -0.47 13.57 -4.20
N LEU A 233 0.29 14.35 -3.43
CA LEU A 233 -0.25 15.25 -2.41
C LEU A 233 -1.16 16.32 -3.02
N ALA A 234 -0.76 16.95 -4.12
CA ALA A 234 -1.56 17.96 -4.81
C ALA A 234 -2.87 17.36 -5.36
N ARG A 235 -2.81 16.13 -5.89
CA ARG A 235 -3.99 15.40 -6.34
C ARG A 235 -4.95 15.14 -5.18
N TYR A 236 -4.46 14.66 -4.03
CA TYR A 236 -5.30 14.48 -2.84
C TYR A 236 -5.94 15.79 -2.38
N ALA A 237 -5.18 16.89 -2.37
CA ALA A 237 -5.70 18.20 -1.96
C ALA A 237 -6.82 18.72 -2.89
N THR A 238 -6.80 18.34 -4.16
CA THR A 238 -7.77 18.80 -5.17
C THR A 238 -8.98 17.87 -5.28
N GLU A 239 -8.76 16.56 -5.30
CA GLU A 239 -9.78 15.56 -5.64
C GLU A 239 -10.25 14.76 -4.43
N GLY A 240 -9.47 14.69 -3.36
CA GLY A 240 -9.63 13.70 -2.28
C GLY A 240 -10.98 13.74 -1.57
N SER A 241 -11.61 14.90 -1.46
CA SER A 241 -12.94 15.03 -0.85
C SER A 241 -14.05 14.36 -1.67
N GLY A 242 -13.90 14.32 -3.00
CA GLY A 242 -14.91 13.80 -3.95
C GLY A 242 -14.68 12.37 -4.43
N LEU A 243 -13.59 11.71 -4.02
CA LEU A 243 -13.31 10.34 -4.44
C LEU A 243 -14.21 9.32 -3.74
N GLU A 244 -14.58 8.26 -4.44
CA GLU A 244 -15.19 7.08 -3.80
C GLU A 244 -14.19 6.42 -2.85
N VAL A 245 -14.68 5.63 -1.90
CA VAL A 245 -13.85 5.06 -0.81
C VAL A 245 -12.72 4.18 -1.35
N ASP A 246 -12.97 3.38 -2.39
CA ASP A 246 -11.96 2.52 -3.01
C ASP A 246 -10.87 3.33 -3.75
N ASP A 247 -11.26 4.39 -4.46
CA ASP A 247 -10.32 5.28 -5.15
C ASP A 247 -9.49 6.10 -4.15
N LEU A 248 -10.10 6.50 -3.04
CA LEU A 248 -9.40 7.17 -1.94
C LEU A 248 -8.40 6.25 -1.25
N ASP A 249 -8.74 4.97 -1.07
CA ASP A 249 -7.82 3.97 -0.48
C ASP A 249 -6.63 3.69 -1.41
N ALA A 250 -6.90 3.55 -2.71
CA ALA A 250 -5.85 3.42 -3.73
C ALA A 250 -4.92 4.63 -3.75
N LEU A 251 -5.48 5.85 -3.63
CA LEU A 251 -4.69 7.08 -3.55
C LEU A 251 -3.84 7.13 -2.26
N ALA A 252 -4.38 6.67 -1.12
CA ALA A 252 -3.63 6.61 0.13
C ALA A 252 -2.44 5.64 0.04
N ALA A 253 -2.64 4.45 -0.50
CA ALA A 253 -1.57 3.46 -0.70
C ALA A 253 -0.49 3.99 -1.65
N ASP A 254 -0.89 4.62 -2.75
CA ASP A 254 0.02 5.23 -3.72
C ASP A 254 0.85 6.37 -3.08
N LEU A 255 0.23 7.19 -2.23
CA LEU A 255 0.88 8.27 -1.50
C LEU A 255 1.89 7.75 -0.46
N GLU A 256 1.55 6.70 0.30
CA GLU A 256 2.44 6.02 1.25
C GLU A 256 3.69 5.45 0.55
N ILE A 257 3.49 4.75 -0.57
CA ILE A 257 4.59 4.19 -1.37
C ILE A 257 5.50 5.29 -1.89
N ARG A 258 4.93 6.33 -2.51
CA ARG A 258 5.73 7.44 -3.09
C ARG A 258 6.50 8.19 -2.01
N PHE A 259 5.89 8.41 -0.84
CA PHE A 259 6.58 9.02 0.28
C PHE A 259 7.76 8.17 0.75
N SER A 260 7.56 6.86 0.95
CA SER A 260 8.64 5.94 1.35
C SER A 260 9.78 5.96 0.32
N VAL A 261 9.46 5.85 -0.97
CA VAL A 261 10.47 5.86 -2.05
C VAL A 261 11.22 7.19 -2.11
N ALA A 262 10.53 8.32 -1.97
CA ALA A 262 11.17 9.64 -1.96
C ALA A 262 12.09 9.81 -0.74
N LYS A 263 11.65 9.37 0.44
CA LYS A 263 12.41 9.40 1.68
C LYS A 263 13.66 8.52 1.58
N ASP A 264 13.51 7.27 1.19
CA ASP A 264 14.62 6.31 1.04
C ASP A 264 15.65 6.82 0.02
N HIS A 265 15.19 7.39 -1.10
CA HIS A 265 16.08 8.01 -2.08
C HIS A 265 16.85 9.20 -1.48
N ALA A 266 16.15 10.09 -0.78
CA ALA A 266 16.77 11.27 -0.18
C ALA A 266 17.80 10.91 0.89
N GLU A 267 17.53 9.90 1.71
CA GLU A 267 18.45 9.39 2.73
C GLU A 267 19.66 8.67 2.09
N THR A 268 19.43 7.93 1.00
CA THR A 268 20.51 7.27 0.24
C THR A 268 21.45 8.29 -0.40
N VAL A 269 20.92 9.36 -1.00
CA VAL A 269 21.71 10.42 -1.63
C VAL A 269 22.36 11.31 -0.57
N GLY A 270 21.63 11.62 0.50
CA GLY A 270 22.04 12.50 1.58
C GLY A 270 22.57 13.85 1.08
N MET A 271 23.65 14.34 1.71
CA MET A 271 24.35 15.56 1.30
C MET A 271 25.00 15.46 -0.10
N GLY A 272 24.99 14.29 -0.74
CA GLY A 272 25.45 14.11 -2.11
C GLY A 272 24.66 14.93 -3.14
N HIS A 273 23.39 15.24 -2.84
CA HIS A 273 22.53 16.09 -3.68
C HIS A 273 23.03 17.54 -3.75
N LEU A 274 23.73 18.00 -2.71
CA LEU A 274 24.27 19.36 -2.68
C LEU A 274 25.41 19.52 -3.69
N PRO A 275 25.56 20.72 -4.29
CA PRO A 275 26.75 21.07 -5.06
C PRO A 275 28.01 20.79 -4.25
N GLU A 276 29.06 20.28 -4.89
CA GLU A 276 30.27 19.82 -4.17
C GLU A 276 30.88 20.93 -3.29
N ALA A 277 30.91 22.16 -3.79
CA ALA A 277 31.38 23.34 -3.05
C ALA A 277 30.56 23.64 -1.77
N ALA A 278 29.27 23.29 -1.74
CA ALA A 278 28.37 23.55 -0.62
C ALA A 278 28.44 22.48 0.48
N ARG A 279 28.95 21.28 0.18
CA ARG A 279 28.91 20.12 1.10
C ARG A 279 29.69 20.35 2.39
N ALA A 280 30.84 21.01 2.32
CA ALA A 280 31.66 21.31 3.50
C ALA A 280 30.93 22.27 4.45
N ASP A 281 30.21 23.23 3.89
CA ASP A 281 29.49 24.26 4.61
C ASP A 281 28.20 23.70 5.22
N ALA A 282 27.48 22.86 4.47
CA ALA A 282 26.33 22.10 4.97
C ALA A 282 26.68 21.21 6.17
N ARG A 283 27.83 20.52 6.15
CA ARG A 283 28.31 19.75 7.32
C ARG A 283 28.55 20.64 8.54
N ARG A 284 29.07 21.86 8.35
CA ARG A 284 29.23 22.83 9.45
C ARG A 284 27.87 23.31 9.96
N ALA A 285 26.90 23.54 9.07
CA ALA A 285 25.54 23.92 9.43
C ALA A 285 24.85 22.82 10.25
N VAL A 286 24.96 21.54 9.84
CA VAL A 286 24.44 20.41 10.62
C VAL A 286 25.06 20.39 12.01
N LYS A 287 26.39 20.50 12.11
CA LYS A 287 27.06 20.50 13.41
C LYS A 287 26.58 21.65 14.31
N ALA A 288 26.39 22.85 13.76
CA ALA A 288 25.85 23.99 14.49
C ALA A 288 24.38 23.77 14.90
N ALA A 289 23.57 23.16 14.04
CA ALA A 289 22.17 22.84 14.34
C ALA A 289 22.06 21.79 15.45
N THR A 290 22.92 20.75 15.45
CA THR A 290 23.00 19.77 16.54
C THR A 290 23.44 20.41 17.85
N LEU A 291 24.41 21.34 17.81
CA LEU A 291 24.84 22.08 19.01
C LEU A 291 23.71 22.93 19.59
N ALA A 292 22.92 23.59 18.75
CA ALA A 292 21.77 24.36 19.20
C ALA A 292 20.70 23.47 19.86
N ALA A 293 20.44 22.28 19.29
CA ALA A 293 19.48 21.33 19.85
C ALA A 293 19.92 20.79 21.22
N GLY A 294 21.23 20.67 21.46
CA GLY A 294 21.82 20.23 22.73
C GLY A 294 22.25 21.35 23.69
N ALA A 295 21.94 22.62 23.37
CA ALA A 295 22.39 23.76 24.16
C ALA A 295 21.72 23.80 25.55
N ALA A 296 22.53 24.04 26.59
CA ALA A 296 22.05 24.08 27.97
C ALA A 296 21.37 25.42 28.29
N THR A 297 21.68 26.47 27.53
CA THR A 297 21.14 27.82 27.72
C THR A 297 20.54 28.39 26.44
N ASP A 298 19.58 29.31 26.59
CA ASP A 298 18.97 30.00 25.45
C ASP A 298 19.98 30.86 24.68
N GLY A 299 20.98 31.44 25.36
CA GLY A 299 22.05 32.20 24.71
C GLY A 299 22.93 31.35 23.80
N GLU A 300 23.31 30.15 24.25
CA GLU A 300 24.06 29.19 23.43
C GLU A 300 23.24 28.68 22.24
N ARG A 301 21.95 28.39 22.47
CA ARG A 301 21.01 27.99 21.41
C ARG A 301 20.89 29.07 20.34
N GLN A 302 20.72 30.32 20.76
CA GLN A 302 20.58 31.46 19.86
C GLN A 302 21.85 31.67 19.03
N ALA A 303 23.03 31.69 19.67
CA ALA A 303 24.29 31.87 18.96
C ALA A 303 24.56 30.75 17.94
N ALA A 304 24.24 29.49 18.30
CA ALA A 304 24.38 28.35 17.40
C ALA A 304 23.39 28.42 16.22
N MET A 305 22.15 28.87 16.43
CA MET A 305 21.16 29.07 15.36
C MET A 305 21.50 30.26 14.45
N ASP A 306 22.04 31.36 14.99
CA ASP A 306 22.55 32.48 14.18
C ASP A 306 23.70 32.03 13.27
N GLN A 307 24.52 31.09 13.73
CA GLN A 307 25.55 30.46 12.92
C GLN A 307 24.97 29.59 11.80
N VAL A 308 23.93 28.79 12.09
CA VAL A 308 23.20 28.00 11.08
C VAL A 308 22.62 28.92 10.01
N ILE A 309 21.91 29.97 10.42
CA ILE A 309 21.32 30.97 9.52
C ILE A 309 22.38 31.57 8.61
N ARG A 310 23.50 32.01 9.17
CA ARG A 310 24.58 32.64 8.37
C ARG A 310 25.15 31.70 7.32
N ILE A 311 25.30 30.41 7.65
CA ILE A 311 25.80 29.41 6.70
C ILE A 311 24.74 29.14 5.62
N LEU A 312 23.48 28.93 6.00
CA LEU A 312 22.41 28.67 5.03
C LEU A 312 22.17 29.84 4.09
N ASP A 313 22.23 31.07 4.59
CA ASP A 313 22.13 32.30 3.81
C ASP A 313 23.25 32.40 2.77
N SER A 314 24.47 31.98 3.12
CA SER A 314 25.59 31.93 2.18
C SER A 314 25.45 30.85 1.11
N LEU A 315 24.73 29.76 1.40
CA LEU A 315 24.46 28.69 0.44
C LEU A 315 23.34 29.06 -0.55
N ALA A 316 22.32 29.78 -0.07
CA ALA A 316 21.19 30.30 -0.87
C ALA A 316 20.52 29.27 -1.80
N LEU A 317 20.41 28.01 -1.36
CA LEU A 317 19.78 26.94 -2.14
C LEU A 317 18.29 26.85 -1.84
N TYR A 318 17.43 26.83 -2.87
CA TYR A 318 15.98 26.97 -2.73
C TYR A 318 15.29 25.82 -1.98
N TYR A 319 15.89 24.63 -1.95
CA TYR A 319 15.37 23.46 -1.24
C TYR A 319 15.87 23.37 0.22
N LEU A 320 16.89 24.15 0.59
CA LEU A 320 17.33 24.27 1.98
C LEU A 320 16.37 25.14 2.81
N PRO A 321 16.34 24.97 4.15
CA PRO A 321 15.47 25.77 5.00
C PRO A 321 15.84 27.25 4.91
N ALA A 322 14.84 28.10 4.67
CA ALA A 322 15.03 29.54 4.56
C ALA A 322 15.45 30.11 5.93
N PRO A 323 16.37 31.10 5.98
CA PRO A 323 16.77 31.78 7.21
C PRO A 323 15.60 32.24 8.09
N GLU A 324 14.52 32.72 7.49
CA GLU A 324 13.32 33.20 8.18
C GLU A 324 12.58 32.06 8.91
N GLN A 325 12.53 30.87 8.30
CA GLN A 325 11.94 29.67 8.92
C GLN A 325 12.74 29.22 10.14
N VAL A 326 14.07 29.34 10.10
CA VAL A 326 14.95 29.04 11.22
C VAL A 326 14.76 30.06 12.36
N ARG A 327 14.65 31.36 12.04
CA ARG A 327 14.37 32.42 13.02
C ARG A 327 13.02 32.26 13.72
N GLY A 328 11.96 31.87 13.00
CA GLY A 328 10.64 31.65 13.60
C GLY A 328 10.63 30.50 14.64
N LYS A 329 11.50 29.50 14.47
CA LYS A 329 11.64 28.41 15.44
C LYS A 329 12.32 28.84 16.74
N LEU A 330 13.27 29.78 16.67
CA LEU A 330 13.89 30.40 17.83
C LEU A 330 12.88 31.16 18.70
N THR A 331 12.03 31.98 18.07
CA THR A 331 11.05 32.81 18.82
C THR A 331 9.93 31.97 19.42
N SER A 332 9.44 30.95 18.71
CA SER A 332 8.40 30.05 19.26
C SER A 332 8.87 29.21 20.46
N SER A 333 10.17 28.89 20.54
CA SER A 333 10.75 28.16 21.67
C SER A 333 10.94 29.04 22.90
N ALA A 334 11.10 30.36 22.71
CA ALA A 334 11.22 31.34 23.80
C ALA A 334 9.87 31.76 24.40
N GLU A 335 8.76 31.57 23.68
CA GLU A 335 7.40 32.01 24.08
C GLU A 335 6.58 30.93 24.81
N THR A 336 7.13 29.77 25.19
CA THR A 336 6.39 28.82 26.05
C THR A 336 6.15 29.47 27.42
N PRO A 337 4.92 29.89 27.78
CA PRO A 337 4.69 30.63 29.01
C PRO A 337 4.70 29.66 30.19
N ALA A 338 5.40 30.02 31.26
CA ALA A 338 5.30 29.38 32.56
C ALA A 338 3.83 29.27 32.97
N THR A 339 3.35 28.04 33.20
CA THR A 339 2.06 27.77 33.81
C THR A 339 1.97 28.53 35.14
N PRO A 340 0.97 29.42 35.34
CA PRO A 340 0.77 30.02 36.64
C PRO A 340 0.30 28.94 37.60
N ALA A 341 1.06 28.73 38.68
CA ALA A 341 0.62 27.97 39.83
C ALA A 341 -0.63 28.67 40.40
N GLY A 342 -1.78 28.03 40.23
CA GLY A 342 -3.02 28.43 40.88
C GLY A 342 -3.10 27.82 42.27
N ASP A 343 -2.86 28.64 43.29
CA ASP A 343 -3.48 28.46 44.60
C ASP A 343 -4.96 28.84 44.49
N GLY A 344 -5.84 27.97 44.96
CA GLY A 344 -7.29 28.15 45.04
C GLY A 344 -8.00 26.88 45.50
#